data_AF-A0A1Y4D4L5-F1
#
_entry.id   AF-A0A1Y4D4L5-F1
#
_cell.length_a   1.000
_cell.length_b   1.000
_cell.length_c   1.000
_cell.angle_alpha   90.00
_cell.angle_beta   90.00
_cell.angle_gamma   90.00
#
_symmetry.space_group_name_H-M   'P 1'
#
loop_
_entity.id
_entity.type
_entity.pdbx_description
1 polymer ?
#
loop_
_entity_poly.entity_id
_entity_poly.type
_entity_poly.pdbx_seq_one_letter_code
_entity_poly.pdbx_strand_id
1 'polypeptide(L)'
;MQHECVPFGMHNLAANSGGGTTGAAPFWTSFCPRILRTTHLEIIMSQPVLLKVYAAFFPVSSDLVEKVREAASQALAMEGDPGPHVFFEDTMLRISFEGIYFPWEDVVPLLQEAVAAGAKGKMDVLDMEAWTMTRFEACDCDRTHATPYLREGTVSLNHVLDYSGL
;
A
#
# COMPACT_ATOMS: atom_id res chain seq x y z
N MET A 1 53.46 -3.94 14.59
CA MET A 1 53.06 -2.58 14.14
C MET A 1 51.80 -2.24 14.95
N GLN A 2 51.97 -1.84 16.21
CA GLN A 2 51.90 -0.42 16.66
C GLN A 2 50.54 0.19 16.25
N HIS A 3 49.51 0.12 17.12
CA HIS A 3 49.07 1.22 18.03
C HIS A 3 49.03 2.57 17.28
N GLU A 4 47.91 3.26 17.17
CA GLU A 4 47.41 4.09 18.27
C GLU A 4 45.94 4.52 18.10
N CYS A 5 45.34 4.73 19.27
CA CYS A 5 44.04 5.31 19.53
C CYS A 5 44.27 6.74 20.09
N VAL A 6 43.31 7.64 19.84
CA VAL A 6 43.01 8.95 20.51
C VAL A 6 44.06 10.09 20.36
N PRO A 7 43.74 11.41 20.57
CA PRO A 7 42.81 11.95 21.56
C PRO A 7 41.85 13.10 21.18
N PHE A 8 40.78 13.14 21.97
CA PHE A 8 40.04 14.33 22.40
C PHE A 8 41.00 15.40 22.96
N GLY A 9 40.79 16.67 22.58
CA GLY A 9 41.48 17.81 23.16
C GLY A 9 40.52 18.97 23.40
N MET A 10 40.01 19.10 24.62
CA MET A 10 39.71 20.41 25.21
C MET A 10 41.05 21.03 25.61
N HIS A 11 41.26 22.32 25.33
CA HIS A 11 41.84 23.26 26.29
C HIS A 11 41.51 24.71 25.93
N ASN A 12 41.42 25.48 27.01
CA ASN A 12 40.87 26.82 27.19
C ASN A 12 41.80 27.96 26.75
N LEU A 13 41.24 29.17 26.90
CA LEU A 13 41.84 30.49 27.14
C LEU A 13 42.13 31.35 25.91
N ALA A 14 41.31 32.38 25.75
CA ALA A 14 41.72 33.72 26.15
C ALA A 14 40.50 34.66 26.25
N ALA A 15 40.22 35.12 27.47
CA ALA A 15 39.52 36.36 27.70
C ALA A 15 40.37 37.53 27.19
N ASN A 16 39.77 38.50 26.52
CA ASN A 16 40.17 39.88 26.73
C ASN A 16 38.96 40.81 26.69
N SER A 17 39.07 41.79 27.57
CA SER A 17 38.07 42.60 28.22
C SER A 17 37.97 44.02 27.67
N GLY A 18 36.84 44.66 27.97
CA GLY A 18 36.69 46.13 28.06
C GLY A 18 36.05 46.73 26.82
N GLY A 19 35.08 47.62 26.88
CA GLY A 19 34.36 48.40 27.92
C GLY A 19 33.42 49.30 27.07
N GLY A 20 32.17 49.62 27.40
CA GLY A 20 31.63 50.21 28.61
C GLY A 20 30.79 51.43 28.19
N THR A 21 29.54 51.50 28.69
CA THR A 21 28.69 52.71 28.89
C THR A 21 28.19 53.47 27.64
N THR A 22 26.97 53.99 27.51
CA THR A 22 25.81 54.34 28.37
C THR A 22 24.69 54.84 27.43
N GLY A 23 23.41 54.66 27.76
CA GLY A 23 22.33 55.41 27.08
C GLY A 23 20.91 54.91 27.39
N ALA A 24 20.10 55.79 27.96
CA ALA A 24 18.75 55.57 28.47
C ALA A 24 17.65 55.41 27.38
N ALA A 25 16.51 54.83 27.77
CA ALA A 25 15.23 54.70 27.04
C ALA A 25 14.49 56.05 26.87
N PRO A 26 13.24 56.16 26.32
CA PRO A 26 12.35 55.22 25.61
C PRO A 26 11.83 55.86 24.27
N PHE A 27 10.67 55.41 23.73
CA PHE A 27 9.66 56.19 22.95
C PHE A 27 9.30 55.63 21.52
N TRP A 28 8.19 54.89 21.48
CA TRP A 28 7.07 54.95 20.51
C TRP A 28 6.75 53.81 19.53
N THR A 29 5.45 53.47 19.63
CA THR A 29 4.49 53.03 18.60
C THR A 29 4.63 51.64 18.00
N SER A 30 3.79 50.75 18.56
CA SER A 30 2.69 50.10 17.84
C SER A 30 2.87 49.92 16.34
N PHE A 31 3.12 48.68 15.91
CA PHE A 31 2.56 48.16 14.67
C PHE A 31 2.40 46.64 14.81
N CYS A 32 1.20 46.19 15.19
CA CYS A 32 0.74 44.85 14.84
C CYS A 32 0.05 44.93 13.47
N PRO A 33 0.55 44.19 12.49
CA PRO A 33 -0.28 43.42 11.56
C PRO A 33 0.11 41.95 11.74
N ARG A 34 -0.69 41.15 12.46
CA ARG A 34 -1.79 40.36 11.89
C ARG A 34 -1.42 39.69 10.55
N ILE A 35 -1.44 38.34 10.56
CA ILE A 35 -1.53 37.42 9.41
C ILE A 35 -0.17 37.25 8.69
N LEU A 36 0.45 36.07 8.65
CA LEU A 36 -0.13 34.80 8.24
C LEU A 36 0.30 33.68 9.19
N ARG A 37 -0.66 33.13 9.96
CA ARG A 37 -0.59 31.69 10.21
C ARG A 37 -0.75 31.07 8.84
N THR A 38 0.34 30.56 8.27
CA THR A 38 0.21 29.46 7.32
C THR A 38 -0.44 28.34 8.11
N THR A 39 -1.76 28.29 8.11
CA THR A 39 -2.46 27.01 8.18
C THR A 39 -1.90 26.23 7.01
N HIS A 40 -0.85 25.46 7.30
CA HIS A 40 -0.64 24.19 6.64
C HIS A 40 -1.96 23.46 6.91
N LEU A 41 -2.93 23.67 6.04
CA LEU A 41 -3.83 22.59 5.69
C LEU A 41 -2.86 21.55 5.12
N GLU A 42 -2.32 20.70 5.99
CA GLU A 42 -2.08 19.34 5.59
C GLU A 42 -3.46 18.84 5.18
N ILE A 43 -3.80 19.10 3.92
CA ILE A 43 -4.65 18.19 3.17
C ILE A 43 -3.87 16.89 3.33
N ILE A 44 -4.31 16.05 4.26
CA ILE A 44 -3.97 14.65 4.24
C ILE A 44 -4.49 14.21 2.87
N MET A 45 -3.62 14.25 1.87
CA MET A 45 -3.90 13.75 0.55
C MET A 45 -3.95 12.24 0.73
N SER A 46 -5.10 11.75 1.22
CA SER A 46 -5.41 10.33 1.21
C SER A 46 -5.19 9.89 -0.23
N GLN A 47 -4.18 9.06 -0.47
CA GLN A 47 -3.90 8.58 -1.81
C GLN A 47 -5.17 7.94 -2.36
N PRO A 48 -5.57 8.23 -3.62
CA PRO A 48 -6.78 7.65 -4.17
C PRO A 48 -6.61 6.13 -4.22
N VAL A 49 -7.58 5.39 -3.69
CA VAL A 49 -7.68 3.95 -3.90
C VAL A 49 -8.16 3.76 -5.33
N LEU A 50 -7.27 3.32 -6.21
CA LEU A 50 -7.58 3.05 -7.61
C LEU A 50 -8.00 1.60 -7.81
N LEU A 51 -7.51 0.70 -6.96
CA LEU A 51 -7.72 -0.73 -7.13
C LEU A 51 -8.02 -1.40 -5.79
N LYS A 52 -9.01 -2.29 -5.78
CA LYS A 52 -9.24 -3.25 -4.69
C LYS A 52 -9.19 -4.66 -5.25
N VAL A 53 -8.43 -5.55 -4.61
CA VAL A 53 -8.31 -6.94 -5.04
C VAL A 53 -8.62 -7.86 -3.87
N TYR A 54 -9.62 -8.73 -4.07
CA TYR A 54 -10.02 -9.72 -3.09
C TYR A 54 -10.03 -11.10 -3.71
N ALA A 55 -9.37 -12.06 -3.08
CA ALA A 55 -9.38 -13.44 -3.56
C ALA A 55 -9.52 -14.42 -2.41
N ALA A 56 -10.12 -15.57 -2.69
CA ALA A 56 -10.12 -16.73 -1.79
C ALA A 56 -10.07 -18.01 -2.63
N PHE A 57 -9.04 -18.83 -2.43
CA PHE A 57 -8.85 -20.10 -3.12
C PHE A 57 -8.48 -21.23 -2.16
N PHE A 58 -9.07 -22.40 -2.37
CA PHE A 58 -8.83 -23.61 -1.60
C PHE A 58 -9.14 -24.87 -2.43
N PRO A 59 -8.40 -25.97 -2.24
CA PRO A 59 -7.13 -26.05 -1.51
C PRO A 59 -5.98 -25.52 -2.40
N VAL A 60 -4.97 -24.92 -1.79
CA VAL A 60 -3.73 -24.49 -2.46
C VAL A 60 -2.50 -24.92 -1.68
N SER A 61 -1.36 -25.10 -2.37
CA SER A 61 -0.08 -25.43 -1.74
C SER A 61 0.63 -24.18 -1.22
N SER A 62 1.49 -24.36 -0.22
CA SER A 62 2.37 -23.29 0.29
C SER A 62 3.30 -22.74 -0.79
N ASP A 63 3.80 -23.59 -1.68
CA ASP A 63 4.70 -23.17 -2.76
C ASP A 63 4.02 -22.21 -3.73
N LEU A 64 2.74 -22.42 -4.01
CA LEU A 64 1.94 -21.52 -4.85
C LEU A 64 1.71 -20.18 -4.15
N VAL A 65 1.47 -20.19 -2.84
CA VAL A 65 1.30 -18.97 -2.03
C VAL A 65 2.56 -18.10 -2.08
N GLU A 66 3.75 -18.70 -1.97
CA GLU A 66 5.01 -17.94 -2.06
C GLU A 66 5.20 -17.31 -3.44
N LYS A 67 4.86 -18.01 -4.53
CA LYS A 67 4.85 -17.41 -5.87
C LYS A 67 3.86 -16.25 -5.99
N VAL A 68 2.68 -16.36 -5.38
CA VAL A 68 1.69 -15.28 -5.37
C VAL A 68 2.18 -14.09 -4.54
N ARG A 69 2.86 -14.33 -3.41
CA ARG A 69 3.50 -13.27 -2.60
C ARG A 69 4.61 -12.55 -3.37
N GLU A 70 5.43 -13.31 -4.09
CA GLU A 70 6.48 -12.76 -4.94
C GLU A 70 5.89 -11.89 -6.07
N ALA A 71 4.88 -12.40 -6.78
CA ALA A 71 4.16 -11.63 -7.79
C ALA A 71 3.55 -10.36 -7.20
N ALA A 72 2.90 -10.45 -6.03
CA ALA A 72 2.29 -9.33 -5.34
C ALA A 72 3.29 -8.36 -4.67
N SER A 73 4.61 -8.62 -4.71
CA SER A 73 5.62 -7.78 -4.05
C SER A 73 5.73 -6.36 -4.59
N GLN A 74 5.25 -6.15 -5.82
CA GLN A 74 5.21 -4.84 -6.48
C GLN A 74 3.93 -4.05 -6.18
N ALA A 75 3.02 -4.59 -5.37
CA ALA A 75 1.77 -3.91 -5.03
C ALA A 75 2.04 -2.59 -4.27
N LEU A 76 1.32 -1.54 -4.65
CA LEU A 76 1.38 -0.22 -4.04
C LEU A 76 0.10 0.00 -3.24
N ALA A 77 0.13 -0.41 -1.97
CA ALA A 77 -0.98 -0.26 -1.03
C ALA A 77 -1.23 1.20 -0.65
N MET A 78 -2.39 1.46 -0.05
CA MET A 78 -2.66 2.78 0.53
C MET A 78 -1.69 3.12 1.67
N GLU A 79 -1.45 4.41 1.87
CA GLU A 79 -0.68 4.89 3.01
C GLU A 79 -1.29 4.40 4.33
N GLY A 80 -0.48 3.74 5.16
CA GLY A 80 -0.92 3.19 6.44
C GLY A 80 -1.41 1.74 6.42
N ASP A 81 -1.36 1.04 5.27
CA ASP A 81 -1.51 -0.42 5.18
C ASP A 81 -0.12 -1.09 5.12
N PRO A 82 0.44 -1.58 6.25
CA PRO A 82 1.81 -2.05 6.34
C PRO A 82 2.01 -3.49 5.80
N GLY A 83 1.02 -4.07 5.11
CA GLY A 83 1.13 -5.36 4.41
C GLY A 83 0.51 -6.54 5.17
N PRO A 84 1.01 -7.77 4.95
CA PRO A 84 1.03 -8.43 3.64
C PRO A 84 -0.40 -8.58 3.08
N HIS A 85 -0.59 -8.41 1.78
CA HIS A 85 -1.91 -8.52 1.15
C HIS A 85 -2.32 -9.95 0.80
N VAL A 86 -1.40 -10.91 0.98
CA VAL A 86 -1.57 -12.34 0.67
C VAL A 86 -1.43 -13.15 1.95
N PHE A 87 -2.56 -13.70 2.40
CA PHE A 87 -2.70 -14.51 3.60
C PHE A 87 -2.79 -15.99 3.24
N PHE A 88 -2.28 -16.83 4.12
CA PHE A 88 -2.36 -18.28 3.97
C PHE A 88 -2.64 -18.93 5.32
N GLU A 89 -3.75 -19.65 5.37
CA GLU A 89 -4.23 -20.35 6.57
C GLU A 89 -4.57 -21.78 6.15
N ASP A 90 -3.84 -22.75 6.73
CA ASP A 90 -3.87 -24.17 6.40
C ASP A 90 -3.61 -24.50 4.91
N THR A 91 -4.64 -24.41 4.08
CA THR A 91 -4.63 -24.69 2.63
C THR A 91 -5.46 -23.66 1.87
N MET A 92 -5.82 -22.55 2.51
CA MET A 92 -6.59 -21.46 1.93
C MET A 92 -5.70 -20.24 1.71
N LEU A 93 -5.61 -19.80 0.46
CA LEU A 93 -5.04 -18.51 0.10
C LEU A 93 -6.13 -17.44 0.11
N ARG A 94 -5.83 -16.30 0.73
CA ARG A 94 -6.69 -15.12 0.70
C ARG A 94 -5.88 -13.90 0.25
N ILE A 95 -6.41 -13.13 -0.68
CA ILE A 95 -5.89 -11.82 -1.05
C ILE A 95 -6.85 -10.76 -0.51
N SER A 96 -6.32 -9.75 0.15
CA SER A 96 -7.05 -8.56 0.57
C SER A 96 -6.14 -7.35 0.38
N PHE A 97 -6.39 -6.62 -0.69
CA PHE A 97 -5.59 -5.49 -1.11
C PHE A 97 -6.49 -4.28 -1.42
N GLU A 98 -6.05 -3.10 -0.98
CA GLU A 98 -6.62 -1.81 -1.36
C GLU A 98 -5.48 -0.80 -1.55
N GLY A 99 -5.39 -0.21 -2.73
CA GLY A 99 -4.30 0.72 -3.04
C GLY A 99 -4.32 1.29 -4.44
N ILE A 100 -3.15 1.72 -4.90
CA ILE A 100 -2.93 2.34 -6.20
C ILE A 100 -2.74 1.29 -7.29
N TYR A 101 -1.99 0.23 -6.98
CA TYR A 101 -1.60 -0.76 -7.97
C TYR A 101 -1.46 -2.15 -7.36
N PHE A 102 -1.97 -3.17 -8.05
CA PHE A 102 -1.73 -4.57 -7.74
C PHE A 102 -1.45 -5.32 -9.06
N PRO A 103 -0.39 -6.13 -9.14
CA PRO A 103 -0.04 -6.90 -10.34
C PRO A 103 -0.94 -8.14 -10.49
N TRP A 104 -2.26 -7.94 -10.62
CA TRP A 104 -3.23 -9.04 -10.69
C TRP A 104 -3.07 -9.88 -11.96
N GLU A 105 -2.57 -9.28 -13.04
CA GLU A 105 -2.28 -9.97 -14.31
C GLU A 105 -1.22 -11.06 -14.14
N ASP A 106 -0.25 -10.88 -13.23
CA ASP A 106 0.77 -11.87 -12.91
C ASP A 106 0.26 -12.93 -11.91
N VAL A 107 -0.73 -12.57 -11.09
CA VAL A 107 -1.34 -13.47 -10.09
C VAL A 107 -2.35 -14.43 -10.74
N VAL A 108 -3.14 -13.99 -11.72
CA VAL A 108 -4.17 -14.81 -12.39
C VAL A 108 -3.60 -16.12 -12.98
N PRO A 109 -2.46 -16.14 -13.71
CA PRO A 109 -1.85 -17.37 -14.20
C PRO A 109 -1.52 -18.38 -13.09
N LEU A 110 -1.01 -17.90 -11.94
CA LEU A 110 -0.72 -18.76 -10.78
C LEU A 110 -2.00 -19.36 -10.20
N LEU A 111 -3.07 -18.56 -10.09
CA LEU A 111 -4.37 -19.04 -9.64
C LEU A 111 -4.98 -20.04 -10.64
N GLN A 112 -4.75 -19.86 -11.95
CA GLN A 112 -5.15 -20.80 -12.98
C GLN A 112 -4.44 -22.16 -12.83
N GLU A 113 -3.14 -22.18 -12.46
CA GLU A 113 -2.44 -23.42 -12.11
C GLU A 113 -3.10 -24.12 -10.91
N ALA A 114 -3.47 -23.36 -9.87
CA ALA A 114 -4.18 -23.90 -8.72
C ALA A 114 -5.53 -24.53 -9.11
N VAL A 115 -6.32 -23.82 -9.93
CA VAL A 115 -7.63 -24.29 -10.38
C VAL A 115 -7.50 -25.54 -11.25
N ALA A 116 -6.52 -25.60 -12.15
CA ALA A 116 -6.24 -26.80 -12.93
C ALA A 116 -5.85 -28.00 -12.05
N ALA A 117 -5.21 -27.76 -10.89
CA ALA A 117 -4.92 -28.77 -9.88
C ALA A 117 -6.11 -29.11 -8.96
N GLY A 118 -7.27 -28.48 -9.15
CA GLY A 118 -8.52 -28.77 -8.43
C GLY A 118 -8.90 -27.73 -7.37
N ALA A 119 -8.22 -26.58 -7.29
CA ALA A 119 -8.61 -25.50 -6.41
C ALA A 119 -9.96 -24.89 -6.84
N LYS A 120 -10.75 -24.48 -5.86
CA LYS A 120 -11.98 -23.71 -6.02
C LYS A 120 -11.82 -22.35 -5.38
N GLY A 121 -12.46 -21.35 -5.96
CA GLY A 121 -12.32 -19.99 -5.46
C GLY A 121 -12.73 -18.96 -6.47
N LYS A 122 -12.52 -17.71 -6.07
CA LYS A 122 -12.69 -16.55 -6.95
C LYS A 122 -11.73 -15.44 -6.56
N MET A 123 -11.44 -14.58 -7.54
CA MET A 123 -10.76 -13.31 -7.37
C MET A 123 -11.60 -12.20 -8.00
N ASP A 124 -11.81 -11.12 -7.26
CA ASP A 124 -12.49 -9.91 -7.69
C ASP A 124 -11.46 -8.77 -7.74
N VAL A 125 -11.35 -8.13 -8.91
CA VAL A 125 -10.55 -6.92 -9.14
C VAL A 125 -11.52 -5.77 -9.39
N LEU A 126 -11.55 -4.82 -8.46
CA LEU A 126 -12.37 -3.62 -8.55
C LEU A 126 -11.47 -2.48 -9.01
N ASP A 127 -11.74 -1.97 -10.20
CA ASP A 127 -11.12 -0.78 -10.75
C ASP A 127 -12.00 0.43 -10.43
N MET A 128 -11.51 1.27 -9.51
CA MET A 128 -12.22 2.44 -9.03
C MET A 128 -12.15 3.61 -10.01
N GLU A 129 -11.20 3.58 -10.97
CA GLU A 129 -11.07 4.59 -12.02
C GLU A 129 -11.99 4.27 -13.20
N ALA A 130 -11.94 3.03 -13.71
CA ALA A 130 -12.84 2.58 -14.77
C ALA A 130 -14.27 2.31 -14.27
N TRP A 131 -14.46 2.24 -12.95
CA TRP A 131 -15.72 1.92 -12.28
C TRP A 131 -16.27 0.55 -12.67
N THR A 132 -15.41 -0.47 -12.65
CA THR A 132 -15.73 -1.85 -13.04
C THR A 132 -15.27 -2.86 -11.99
N MET A 133 -15.86 -4.06 -12.05
CA MET A 133 -15.39 -5.25 -11.35
C MET A 133 -15.14 -6.36 -12.37
N THR A 134 -13.91 -6.87 -12.40
CA THR A 134 -13.55 -8.09 -13.12
C THR A 134 -13.47 -9.24 -12.13
N ARG A 135 -14.26 -10.29 -12.36
CA ARG A 135 -14.28 -11.51 -11.55
C ARG A 135 -13.62 -12.66 -12.32
N PHE A 136 -12.67 -13.32 -11.67
CA PHE A 136 -12.11 -14.60 -12.08
C PHE A 136 -12.65 -15.68 -11.14
N GLU A 137 -13.43 -16.63 -11.66
CA GLU A 137 -14.07 -17.67 -10.85
C GLU A 137 -13.68 -19.06 -11.34
N ALA A 138 -13.31 -19.94 -10.42
CA ALA A 138 -13.03 -21.34 -10.75
C ALA A 138 -14.30 -22.01 -11.30
N CYS A 139 -14.24 -22.49 -12.53
CA CYS A 139 -15.33 -23.16 -13.23
C CYS A 139 -14.85 -24.50 -13.79
N ASP A 140 -15.72 -25.50 -13.64
CA ASP A 140 -15.67 -26.81 -14.30
C ASP A 140 -16.96 -27.03 -15.11
N CYS A 141 -17.45 -25.94 -15.68
CA CYS A 141 -18.80 -25.79 -16.20
C CYS A 141 -18.85 -25.81 -17.74
N ASP A 142 -17.70 -25.69 -18.41
CA ASP A 142 -17.57 -25.81 -19.86
C ASP A 142 -16.79 -27.08 -20.23
N ARG A 143 -17.43 -27.94 -21.03
CA ARG A 143 -16.83 -29.20 -21.52
C ARG A 143 -15.81 -28.99 -22.63
N THR A 144 -15.62 -27.77 -23.13
CA THR A 144 -14.55 -27.47 -24.10
C THR A 144 -13.17 -27.41 -23.43
N HIS A 145 -13.13 -27.14 -22.12
CA HIS A 145 -11.90 -27.12 -21.34
C HIS A 145 -11.59 -28.54 -20.82
N ALA A 146 -10.35 -28.99 -21.05
CA ALA A 146 -9.88 -30.31 -20.61
C ALA A 146 -9.67 -30.40 -19.09
N THR A 147 -9.51 -29.25 -18.43
CA THR A 147 -9.30 -29.11 -16.99
C THR A 147 -10.12 -27.93 -16.48
N PRO A 148 -10.43 -27.86 -15.17
CA PRO A 148 -11.04 -26.68 -14.59
C PRO A 148 -10.23 -25.41 -14.91
N TYR A 149 -10.92 -24.29 -15.06
CA TYR A 149 -10.34 -23.02 -15.49
C TYR A 149 -10.94 -21.82 -14.74
N LEU A 150 -10.23 -20.70 -14.77
CA LEU A 150 -10.73 -19.41 -14.31
C LEU A 150 -11.57 -18.79 -15.42
N ARG A 151 -12.87 -18.70 -15.18
CA ARG A 151 -13.77 -17.92 -16.02
C ARG A 151 -13.66 -16.46 -15.62
N GLU A 152 -13.34 -15.62 -16.59
CA GLU A 152 -13.32 -14.16 -16.45
C GLU A 152 -14.68 -13.55 -16.83
N GLY A 153 -15.11 -12.53 -16.09
CA GLY A 153 -16.24 -11.68 -16.48
C GLY A 153 -16.14 -10.30 -15.85
N THR A 154 -16.39 -9.27 -16.65
CA THR A 154 -16.35 -7.86 -16.21
C THR A 154 -17.73 -7.24 -16.24
N VAL A 155 -18.07 -6.52 -15.17
CA VAL A 155 -19.32 -5.75 -15.03
C VAL A 155 -19.03 -4.35 -14.50
N SER A 156 -19.93 -3.41 -14.70
CA SER A 156 -19.81 -2.09 -14.05
C SER A 156 -20.06 -2.20 -12.55
N LEU A 157 -19.41 -1.34 -11.75
CA LEU A 157 -19.68 -1.31 -10.31
C LEU A 157 -21.11 -0.88 -10.00
N ASN A 158 -21.78 -0.10 -10.85
CA ASN A 158 -23.21 0.20 -10.70
C ASN A 158 -24.05 -1.09 -10.74
N HIS A 159 -23.77 -1.97 -11.70
CA HIS A 159 -24.43 -3.27 -11.76
C HIS A 159 -24.14 -4.10 -10.50
N VAL A 160 -22.91 -4.08 -9.99
CA VAL A 160 -22.59 -4.75 -8.71
C VAL A 160 -23.40 -4.17 -7.56
N LEU A 161 -23.52 -2.85 -7.48
CA LEU A 161 -24.26 -2.16 -6.42
C LEU A 161 -25.76 -2.46 -6.47
N ASP A 162 -26.34 -2.49 -7.66
CA ASP A 162 -27.75 -2.81 -7.89
C ASP A 162 -28.14 -4.21 -7.36
N TYR A 163 -27.19 -5.15 -7.37
CA TYR A 163 -27.38 -6.50 -6.84
C TYR A 163 -26.67 -6.76 -5.49
N SER A 164 -26.06 -5.73 -4.88
CA SER A 164 -25.43 -5.80 -3.56
C SER A 164 -26.39 -5.49 -2.40
N GLY A 165 -27.59 -4.99 -2.73
CA GLY A 165 -28.66 -4.74 -1.78
C GLY A 165 -29.53 -5.98 -1.55
N LEU A 166 -29.30 -6.63 -0.40
CA LEU A 166 -30.13 -7.64 0.28
C LEU A 166 -30.09 -9.08 -0.25
#